data_AF-A0A223KMY9-F1
#
_entry.id   AF-A0A223KMY9-F1
#
_cell.length_a   1.000
_cell.length_b   1.000
_cell.length_c   1.000
_cell.angle_alpha   90.00
_cell.angle_beta   90.00
_cell.angle_gamma   90.00
#
_symmetry.space_group_name_H-M   'P 1'
#
loop_
_entity.id
_entity.type
_entity.pdbx_description
1 polymer ?
#
loop_
_entity_poly.entity_id
_entity_poly.type
_entity_poly.pdbx_seq_one_letter_code
_entity_poly.pdbx_strand_id
1 'polypeptide(L)'
;MWHISKEAKEKFLMCNLLPIQEEDEHWEIALREAEEEGEDIFTRLKEELDEVKEQLLQTLPSRFIPYVKDGTLNKPTLPKHVRDDYVQWMREADKEFEQVLDAAYEQTKMAITYLPQAVQEVFQESLHDAVIQQIIRDDKSLLLIINTDGGFSTKSLIQLHFKNVTSEDTNHPIEVGQWFIYDELQKRDNSFAFRVLFECPESEWTITMESLDANYFYRPSLYTKLRDEEKLAETTFESYVSELNSEYRYWFITPDVSCAIQSLTPNIEFENGEIEFFGKEYVVTVGNEKFSYHLDEHNPIAFIYTDIYEDPYAHLSEPVLVEDLEEAALSDNIELQVRAWNTMYGNAKELSSIINNVLLKIQMKEENEMLLSVYTNHFYKEGILAENVIEKFRDLIEFE
;
A
#
# COMPACT_ATOMS: atom_id res chain seq x y z
N MET A 1 3.04 23.13 -14.63
CA MET A 1 4.34 22.47 -14.38
C MET A 1 4.02 21.29 -13.48
N TRP A 2 4.64 20.13 -13.69
CA TRP A 2 4.41 18.96 -12.86
C TRP A 2 5.20 19.08 -11.57
N HIS A 3 4.64 18.60 -10.46
CA HIS A 3 5.37 18.49 -9.20
C HIS A 3 6.17 17.19 -9.23
N ILE A 4 5.49 16.07 -9.55
CA ILE A 4 6.15 14.76 -9.64
C ILE A 4 6.86 14.64 -10.99
N SER A 5 8.13 14.23 -10.92
CA SER A 5 8.94 13.88 -12.08
C SER A 5 9.91 12.76 -11.75
N LYS A 6 10.34 12.03 -12.78
CA LYS A 6 11.39 11.02 -12.66
C LYS A 6 12.68 11.62 -12.08
N GLU A 7 13.06 12.82 -12.48
CA GLU A 7 14.24 13.51 -11.95
C GLU A 7 14.13 13.78 -10.44
N ALA A 8 12.96 14.20 -9.95
CA ALA A 8 12.74 14.42 -8.52
C ALA A 8 12.83 13.12 -7.71
N LYS A 9 12.23 12.04 -8.23
CA LYS A 9 12.32 10.69 -7.65
C LYS A 9 13.78 10.20 -7.64
N GLU A 10 14.49 10.31 -8.76
CA GLU A 10 15.90 9.91 -8.87
C GLU A 10 16.79 10.68 -7.89
N LYS A 11 16.58 12.01 -7.75
CA LYS A 11 17.31 12.82 -6.77
C LYS A 11 17.07 12.31 -5.35
N PHE A 12 15.81 12.06 -4.98
CA PHE A 12 15.43 11.53 -3.68
C PHE A 12 16.08 10.16 -3.40
N LEU A 13 16.00 9.22 -4.36
CA LEU A 13 16.64 7.91 -4.25
C LEU A 13 18.15 8.02 -4.12
N MET A 14 18.79 8.91 -4.88
CA MET A 14 20.23 9.13 -4.84
C MET A 14 20.71 9.70 -3.50
N CYS A 15 19.88 10.48 -2.80
CA CYS A 15 20.15 10.94 -1.44
C CYS A 15 20.01 9.82 -0.40
N ASN A 16 19.16 8.83 -0.68
CA ASN A 16 18.83 7.71 0.21
C ASN A 16 19.54 6.39 -0.14
N LEU A 17 20.59 6.43 -0.97
CA LEU A 17 21.33 5.21 -1.39
C LEU A 17 22.01 4.46 -0.24
N LEU A 18 22.40 5.18 0.81
CA LEU A 18 23.15 4.63 1.93
C LEU A 18 22.57 5.16 3.24
N PRO A 19 21.43 4.62 3.72
CA PRO A 19 20.96 4.89 5.06
C PRO A 19 21.97 4.34 6.07
N ILE A 20 22.20 5.08 7.15
CA ILE A 20 23.12 4.68 8.22
C ILE A 20 22.40 4.75 9.56
N GLN A 21 22.81 3.92 10.51
CA GLN A 21 22.25 3.92 11.86
C GLN A 21 22.46 5.29 12.51
N GLU A 22 21.36 5.93 12.91
CA GLU A 22 21.36 7.31 13.41
C GLU A 22 21.89 7.40 14.85
N GLU A 23 21.53 6.43 15.68
CA GLU A 23 21.82 6.41 17.11
C GLU A 23 22.98 5.49 17.48
N ASP A 24 23.68 5.84 18.56
CA ASP A 24 24.77 5.02 19.10
C ASP A 24 24.24 3.68 19.64
N GLU A 25 23.04 3.67 20.22
CA GLU A 25 22.39 2.47 20.75
C GLU A 25 22.05 1.47 19.64
N HIS A 26 21.56 1.95 18.48
CA HIS A 26 21.31 1.08 17.32
C HIS A 26 22.60 0.44 16.79
N TRP A 27 23.72 1.15 16.83
CA TRP A 27 25.02 0.57 16.50
C TRP A 27 25.43 -0.52 17.51
N GLU A 28 25.19 -0.31 18.80
CA GLU A 28 25.49 -1.31 19.84
C GLU A 28 24.63 -2.57 19.70
N ILE A 29 23.36 -2.42 19.31
CA ILE A 29 22.45 -3.54 19.02
C ILE A 29 22.95 -4.31 17.79
N ALA A 30 23.14 -3.63 16.67
CA ALA A 30 23.57 -4.26 15.42
C ALA A 30 24.92 -5.00 15.56
N LEU A 31 25.86 -4.46 16.34
CA LEU A 31 27.13 -5.12 16.61
C LEU A 31 26.97 -6.38 17.48
N ARG A 32 26.04 -6.37 18.44
CA ARG A 32 25.76 -7.51 19.31
C ARG A 32 25.09 -8.64 18.54
N GLU A 33 24.09 -8.32 17.73
CA GLU A 33 23.39 -9.28 16.87
C GLU A 33 24.35 -9.93 15.88
N ALA A 34 25.20 -9.15 15.22
CA ALA A 34 26.23 -9.68 14.33
C ALA A 34 27.20 -10.63 15.05
N GLU A 35 27.58 -10.33 16.31
CA GLU A 35 28.41 -11.23 17.11
C GLU A 35 27.68 -12.54 17.47
N GLU A 36 26.39 -12.46 17.82
CA GLU A 36 25.54 -13.61 18.14
C GLU A 36 25.33 -14.54 16.92
N GLU A 37 25.17 -13.96 15.73
CA GLU A 37 24.97 -14.68 14.47
C GLU A 37 26.28 -15.11 13.77
N GLY A 38 27.43 -14.61 14.25
CA GLY A 38 28.74 -14.85 13.64
C GLY A 38 28.92 -14.13 12.30
N GLU A 39 28.23 -13.01 12.11
CA GLU A 39 28.27 -12.16 10.93
C GLU A 39 29.46 -11.18 10.98
N ASP A 40 30.17 -11.00 9.86
CA ASP A 40 31.17 -9.94 9.71
C ASP A 40 30.52 -8.65 9.17
N ILE A 41 29.86 -7.93 10.07
CA ILE A 41 29.18 -6.66 9.77
C ILE A 41 30.10 -5.62 9.11
N PHE A 42 31.40 -5.59 9.43
CA PHE A 42 32.32 -4.62 8.83
C PHE A 42 32.61 -4.92 7.36
N THR A 43 32.64 -6.20 7.00
CA THR A 43 32.74 -6.62 5.60
C THR A 43 31.45 -6.29 4.85
N ARG A 44 30.27 -6.61 5.42
CA ARG A 44 28.97 -6.25 4.83
C ARG A 44 28.84 -4.74 4.58
N LEU A 45 29.08 -3.91 5.59
CA LEU A 45 29.02 -2.44 5.46
C LEU A 45 29.99 -1.92 4.40
N LYS A 46 31.17 -2.54 4.29
CA LYS A 46 32.13 -2.14 3.25
C LYS A 46 31.58 -2.47 1.85
N GLU A 47 30.99 -3.65 1.68
CA GLU A 47 30.38 -4.07 0.41
C GLU A 47 29.22 -3.14 0.03
N GLU A 48 28.30 -2.85 0.96
CA GLU A 48 27.20 -1.89 0.76
C GLU A 48 27.70 -0.51 0.29
N LEU A 49 28.72 0.04 0.96
CA LEU A 49 29.28 1.34 0.57
C LEU A 49 30.00 1.27 -0.77
N ASP A 50 30.73 0.18 -1.07
CA ASP A 50 31.44 0.03 -2.34
C ASP A 50 30.46 -0.17 -3.52
N GLU A 51 29.30 -0.79 -3.31
CA GLU A 51 28.22 -0.95 -4.32
C GLU A 51 27.63 0.40 -4.75
N VAL A 52 27.32 1.28 -3.80
CA VAL A 52 26.68 2.57 -4.10
C VAL A 52 27.68 3.72 -4.29
N LYS A 53 28.99 3.45 -4.10
CA LYS A 53 30.06 4.46 -4.07
C LYS A 53 30.06 5.43 -5.25
N GLU A 54 30.00 4.89 -6.46
CA GLU A 54 30.09 5.69 -7.69
C GLU A 54 28.89 6.62 -7.86
N GLN A 55 27.71 6.17 -7.44
CA GLN A 55 26.47 6.94 -7.49
C GLN A 55 26.45 8.00 -6.38
N LEU A 56 26.81 7.61 -5.16
CA LEU A 56 26.88 8.51 -4.01
C LEU A 56 27.86 9.66 -4.27
N LEU A 57 29.01 9.40 -4.91
CA LEU A 57 30.00 10.42 -5.28
C LEU A 57 29.48 11.49 -6.25
N GLN A 58 28.36 11.26 -6.94
CA GLN A 58 27.76 12.21 -7.89
C GLN A 58 26.80 13.18 -7.20
N THR A 59 26.18 12.78 -6.08
CA THR A 59 25.11 13.54 -5.42
C THR A 59 25.50 14.05 -4.04
N LEU A 60 26.44 13.41 -3.36
CA LEU A 60 26.78 13.81 -2.00
C LEU A 60 27.44 15.21 -1.94
N PRO A 61 27.21 15.96 -0.86
CA PRO A 61 28.00 17.14 -0.55
C PRO A 61 29.49 16.81 -0.40
N SER A 62 30.36 17.69 -0.92
CA SER A 62 31.81 17.46 -0.94
C SER A 62 32.45 17.20 0.42
N ARG A 63 31.77 17.61 1.50
CA ARG A 63 32.21 17.40 2.89
C ARG A 63 32.23 15.92 3.31
N PHE A 64 31.41 15.04 2.70
CA PHE A 64 31.47 13.61 3.03
C PHE A 64 32.35 12.75 2.10
N ILE A 65 32.90 13.33 1.02
CA ILE A 65 33.79 12.63 0.07
C ILE A 65 34.96 11.92 0.75
N PRO A 66 35.65 12.50 1.76
CA PRO A 66 36.73 11.81 2.46
C PRO A 66 36.27 10.47 3.07
N TYR A 67 35.10 10.45 3.71
CA TYR A 67 34.55 9.29 4.41
C TYR A 67 34.02 8.20 3.46
N VAL A 68 33.58 8.59 2.27
CA VAL A 68 33.26 7.64 1.18
C VAL A 68 34.54 6.98 0.64
N LYS A 69 35.61 7.77 0.48
CA LYS A 69 36.87 7.29 -0.11
C LYS A 69 37.65 6.39 0.83
N ASP A 70 37.67 6.69 2.13
CA ASP A 70 38.33 5.86 3.15
C ASP A 70 37.45 4.70 3.66
N GLY A 71 36.17 4.66 3.25
CA GLY A 71 35.25 3.58 3.55
C GLY A 71 34.70 3.62 4.97
N THR A 72 34.57 4.81 5.58
CA THR A 72 34.12 4.98 6.97
C THR A 72 32.72 5.57 7.11
N LEU A 73 32.08 6.03 6.01
CA LEU A 73 30.80 6.74 6.06
C LEU A 73 29.66 5.96 6.74
N ASN A 74 29.55 4.66 6.53
CA ASN A 74 28.52 3.81 7.13
C ASN A 74 29.07 2.93 8.25
N LYS A 75 30.05 3.42 9.04
CA LYS A 75 30.67 2.64 10.12
C LYS A 75 30.46 3.29 11.48
N PRO A 76 30.45 2.51 12.57
CA PRO A 76 30.37 3.04 13.94
C PRO A 76 31.59 3.92 14.30
N THR A 77 32.69 3.79 13.56
CA THR A 77 33.89 4.62 13.71
C THR A 77 33.72 6.03 13.13
N LEU A 78 32.63 6.32 12.41
CA LEU A 78 32.36 7.65 11.88
C LEU A 78 32.19 8.63 13.06
N PRO A 79 32.89 9.79 13.06
CA PRO A 79 32.70 10.76 14.12
C PRO A 79 31.24 11.22 14.21
N LYS A 80 30.66 11.22 15.41
CA LYS A 80 29.25 11.55 15.66
C LYS A 80 28.76 12.81 14.94
N HIS A 81 29.50 13.92 15.04
CA HIS A 81 29.12 15.17 14.35
C HIS A 81 29.04 15.06 12.81
N VAL A 82 29.79 14.13 12.19
CA VAL A 82 29.72 13.87 10.75
C VAL A 82 28.51 12.98 10.44
N ARG A 83 28.24 11.99 11.30
CA ARG A 83 27.06 11.13 11.21
C ARG A 83 25.78 11.96 11.29
N ASP A 84 25.67 12.82 12.30
CA ASP A 84 24.53 13.69 12.51
C ASP A 84 24.33 14.65 11.32
N ASP A 85 25.41 15.21 10.75
CA ASP A 85 25.36 16.06 9.54
C ASP A 85 24.91 15.27 8.29
N TYR A 86 25.37 14.03 8.14
CA TYR A 86 24.95 13.17 7.02
C TYR A 86 23.47 12.78 7.12
N VAL A 87 23.02 12.35 8.30
CA VAL A 87 21.61 12.04 8.58
C VAL A 87 20.74 13.28 8.38
N GLN A 88 21.17 14.45 8.85
CA GLN A 88 20.45 15.70 8.63
C GLN A 88 20.32 16.05 7.14
N TRP A 89 21.39 15.85 6.35
CA TRP A 89 21.35 16.06 4.90
C TRP A 89 20.36 15.12 4.19
N MET A 90 20.28 13.84 4.60
CA MET A 90 19.29 12.90 4.08
C MET A 90 17.86 13.36 4.43
N ARG A 91 17.60 13.65 5.71
CA ARG A 91 16.28 14.12 6.18
C ARG A 91 15.82 15.41 5.50
N GLU A 92 16.75 16.32 5.18
CA GLU A 92 16.45 17.52 4.40
C GLU A 92 15.99 17.17 2.97
N ALA A 93 16.64 16.18 2.33
CA ALA A 93 16.22 15.70 1.02
C ALA A 93 14.85 14.99 1.07
N ASP A 94 14.59 14.21 2.13
CA ASP A 94 13.29 13.57 2.34
C ASP A 94 12.18 14.61 2.44
N LYS A 95 12.39 15.63 3.28
CA LYS A 95 11.43 16.73 3.46
C LYS A 95 11.21 17.54 2.17
N GLU A 96 12.25 17.72 1.35
CA GLU A 96 12.11 18.35 0.03
C GLU A 96 11.19 17.50 -0.88
N PHE A 97 11.34 16.18 -0.85
CA PHE A 97 10.54 15.29 -1.69
C PHE A 97 9.10 15.14 -1.16
N GLU A 98 8.90 15.09 0.16
CA GLU A 98 7.56 15.14 0.78
C GLU A 98 6.78 16.38 0.32
N GLN A 99 7.42 17.55 0.25
CA GLN A 99 6.76 18.76 -0.28
C GLN A 99 6.33 18.62 -1.74
N VAL A 100 7.08 17.87 -2.54
CA VAL A 100 6.71 17.56 -3.93
C VAL A 100 5.48 16.65 -3.95
N LEU A 101 5.43 15.63 -3.11
CA LEU A 101 4.30 14.71 -2.98
C LEU A 101 3.05 15.44 -2.48
N ASP A 102 3.17 16.28 -1.45
CA ASP A 102 2.07 17.11 -0.91
C ASP A 102 1.48 18.04 -1.98
N ALA A 103 2.35 18.69 -2.75
CA ALA A 103 1.92 19.60 -3.81
C ALA A 103 1.20 18.85 -4.95
N ALA A 104 1.68 17.66 -5.32
CA ALA A 104 1.01 16.80 -6.29
C ALA A 104 -0.34 16.30 -5.79
N TYR A 105 -0.40 15.87 -4.53
CA TYR A 105 -1.63 15.40 -3.88
C TYR A 105 -2.70 16.51 -3.87
N GLU A 106 -2.36 17.71 -3.42
CA GLU A 106 -3.30 18.84 -3.40
C GLU A 106 -3.74 19.23 -4.83
N GLN A 107 -2.84 19.16 -5.80
CA GLN A 107 -3.16 19.40 -7.21
C GLN A 107 -4.16 18.35 -7.76
N THR A 108 -3.94 17.07 -7.47
CA THR A 108 -4.86 15.97 -7.80
C THR A 108 -6.22 16.19 -7.16
N LYS A 109 -6.24 16.46 -5.86
CA LYS A 109 -7.45 16.74 -5.08
C LYS A 109 -8.27 17.89 -5.64
N MET A 110 -7.62 18.95 -6.11
CA MET A 110 -8.32 20.04 -6.81
C MET A 110 -8.88 19.59 -8.18
N ALA A 111 -8.11 18.82 -8.96
CA ALA A 111 -8.49 18.39 -10.29
C ALA A 111 -9.71 17.43 -10.29
N ILE A 112 -9.76 16.48 -9.35
CA ILE A 112 -10.82 15.46 -9.29
C ILE A 112 -12.21 16.05 -9.01
N THR A 113 -12.31 17.23 -8.38
CA THR A 113 -13.60 17.90 -8.13
C THR A 113 -14.40 18.23 -9.40
N TYR A 114 -13.73 18.21 -10.56
CA TYR A 114 -14.35 18.44 -11.88
C TYR A 114 -14.65 17.15 -12.64
N LEU A 115 -14.39 15.99 -12.04
CA LEU A 115 -14.56 14.67 -12.64
C LEU A 115 -15.74 13.93 -12.00
N PRO A 116 -16.26 12.87 -12.66
CA PRO A 116 -17.32 12.05 -12.09
C PRO A 116 -16.98 11.49 -10.71
N GLN A 117 -18.01 11.22 -9.92
CA GLN A 117 -17.88 10.71 -8.54
C GLN A 117 -17.00 9.44 -8.46
N ALA A 118 -17.15 8.51 -9.40
CA ALA A 118 -16.35 7.29 -9.42
C ALA A 118 -14.84 7.56 -9.57
N VAL A 119 -14.46 8.59 -10.32
CA VAL A 119 -13.05 9.00 -10.43
C VAL A 119 -12.57 9.61 -9.11
N GLN A 120 -13.40 10.45 -8.48
CA GLN A 120 -13.07 11.03 -7.18
C GLN A 120 -12.82 9.94 -6.13
N GLU A 121 -13.64 8.90 -6.10
CA GLU A 121 -13.50 7.76 -5.18
C GLU A 121 -12.25 6.93 -5.43
N VAL A 122 -11.83 6.78 -6.69
CA VAL A 122 -10.55 6.14 -7.02
C VAL A 122 -9.38 6.92 -6.42
N PHE A 123 -9.33 8.24 -6.63
CA PHE A 123 -8.23 9.10 -6.18
C PHE A 123 -8.32 9.54 -4.71
N GLN A 124 -9.35 9.11 -3.96
CA GLN A 124 -9.39 9.26 -2.51
C GLN A 124 -8.41 8.32 -1.80
N GLU A 125 -8.04 7.23 -2.46
CA GLU A 125 -7.09 6.23 -1.98
C GLU A 125 -5.86 6.24 -2.89
N SER A 126 -4.75 5.73 -2.38
CA SER A 126 -3.50 5.69 -3.12
C SER A 126 -3.51 4.57 -4.17
N LEU A 127 -2.97 4.87 -5.36
CA LEU A 127 -2.68 3.89 -6.40
C LEU A 127 -1.27 3.28 -6.25
N HIS A 128 -0.52 3.63 -5.19
CA HIS A 128 0.81 3.06 -4.94
C HIS A 128 0.75 1.53 -4.85
N ASP A 129 1.72 0.87 -5.50
CA ASP A 129 1.84 -0.57 -5.71
C ASP A 129 0.74 -1.21 -6.55
N ALA A 130 -0.17 -0.43 -7.12
CA ALA A 130 -1.13 -0.95 -8.08
C ALA A 130 -0.42 -1.40 -9.37
N VAL A 131 -0.93 -2.43 -10.02
CA VAL A 131 -0.29 -3.06 -11.18
C VAL A 131 -1.17 -2.93 -12.41
N ILE A 132 -0.61 -2.50 -13.54
CA ILE A 132 -1.33 -2.55 -14.83
C ILE A 132 -1.60 -4.01 -15.18
N GLN A 133 -2.87 -4.42 -15.16
CA GLN A 133 -3.30 -5.75 -15.54
C GLN A 133 -3.63 -5.83 -17.04
N GLN A 134 -4.21 -4.77 -17.61
CA GLN A 134 -4.58 -4.74 -19.02
C GLN A 134 -4.56 -3.33 -19.59
N ILE A 135 -4.21 -3.23 -20.88
CA ILE A 135 -4.16 -1.99 -21.65
C ILE A 135 -5.01 -2.20 -22.90
N ILE A 136 -6.11 -1.48 -23.04
CA ILE A 136 -6.98 -1.53 -24.22
C ILE A 136 -6.98 -0.16 -24.87
N ARG A 137 -6.54 -0.09 -26.14
CA ARG A 137 -6.42 1.15 -26.90
C ARG A 137 -7.42 1.19 -28.05
N ASP A 138 -7.98 2.36 -28.27
CA ASP A 138 -8.70 2.76 -29.48
C ASP A 138 -8.13 4.10 -29.98
N ASP A 139 -8.55 4.59 -31.15
CA ASP A 139 -7.97 5.78 -31.82
C ASP A 139 -7.86 7.01 -30.91
N LYS A 140 -8.85 7.22 -30.03
CA LYS A 140 -8.91 8.38 -29.12
C LYS A 140 -9.22 8.01 -27.68
N SER A 141 -9.10 6.75 -27.31
CA SER A 141 -9.32 6.34 -25.93
C SER A 141 -8.33 5.28 -25.49
N LEU A 142 -8.09 5.29 -24.18
CA LEU A 142 -7.30 4.31 -23.49
C LEU A 142 -8.13 3.83 -22.29
N LEU A 143 -8.22 2.52 -22.12
CA LEU A 143 -8.73 1.88 -20.93
C LEU A 143 -7.56 1.16 -20.25
N LEU A 144 -7.24 1.59 -19.04
CA LEU A 144 -6.30 0.89 -18.16
C LEU A 144 -7.09 0.11 -17.13
N ILE A 145 -6.84 -1.18 -17.05
CA ILE A 145 -7.33 -2.04 -15.98
C ILE A 145 -6.16 -2.29 -15.03
N ILE A 146 -6.38 -1.94 -13.77
CA ILE A 146 -5.37 -1.84 -12.73
C ILE A 146 -5.80 -2.76 -11.60
N ASN A 147 -4.93 -3.69 -11.22
CA ASN A 147 -5.09 -4.52 -10.04
C ASN A 147 -4.45 -3.80 -8.85
N THR A 148 -5.19 -3.65 -7.76
CA THR A 148 -4.74 -2.98 -6.53
C THR A 148 -4.55 -3.95 -5.37
N ASP A 149 -4.68 -5.26 -5.60
CA ASP A 149 -4.39 -6.29 -4.62
C ASP A 149 -2.95 -6.13 -4.08
N GLY A 150 -2.81 -5.96 -2.76
CA GLY A 150 -1.52 -5.76 -2.09
C GLY A 150 -1.10 -4.28 -1.94
N GLY A 151 -1.84 -3.35 -2.53
CA GLY A 151 -1.63 -1.92 -2.37
C GLY A 151 -2.48 -1.29 -1.25
N PHE A 152 -2.59 0.03 -1.29
CA PHE A 152 -3.25 0.85 -0.26
C PHE A 152 -4.71 1.23 -0.60
N SER A 153 -5.30 0.60 -1.61
CA SER A 153 -6.69 0.85 -2.01
C SER A 153 -7.61 -0.24 -1.44
N THR A 154 -8.82 0.17 -1.01
CA THR A 154 -9.87 -0.78 -0.66
C THR A 154 -10.47 -1.44 -1.91
N LYS A 155 -10.42 -0.73 -3.04
CA LYS A 155 -10.79 -1.24 -4.36
C LYS A 155 -9.75 -2.29 -4.75
N SER A 156 -10.16 -3.27 -5.54
CA SER A 156 -9.30 -4.40 -5.94
C SER A 156 -9.04 -4.42 -7.45
N LEU A 157 -9.99 -3.92 -8.24
CA LEU A 157 -9.84 -3.74 -9.67
C LEU A 157 -10.34 -2.37 -10.05
N ILE A 158 -9.49 -1.55 -10.66
CA ILE A 158 -9.83 -0.20 -11.11
C ILE A 158 -9.72 -0.15 -12.63
N GLN A 159 -10.70 0.47 -13.27
CA GLN A 159 -10.76 0.67 -14.71
C GLN A 159 -10.75 2.17 -14.99
N LEU A 160 -9.61 2.72 -15.41
CA LEU A 160 -9.50 4.13 -15.81
C LEU A 160 -9.72 4.26 -17.31
N HIS A 161 -10.76 4.99 -17.70
CA HIS A 161 -11.10 5.24 -19.10
C HIS A 161 -10.80 6.69 -19.48
N PHE A 162 -9.69 6.87 -20.18
CA PHE A 162 -9.24 8.13 -20.77
C PHE A 162 -9.95 8.32 -22.12
N LYS A 163 -10.80 9.34 -22.24
CA LYS A 163 -11.63 9.60 -23.43
C LYS A 163 -11.17 10.87 -24.14
N ASN A 164 -11.17 10.84 -25.47
CA ASN A 164 -10.67 11.92 -26.33
C ASN A 164 -9.23 12.31 -25.95
N VAL A 165 -8.33 11.34 -26.01
CA VAL A 165 -6.90 11.55 -25.75
C VAL A 165 -6.32 12.49 -26.82
N THR A 166 -5.67 13.56 -26.37
CA THR A 166 -5.09 14.59 -27.26
C THR A 166 -3.57 14.48 -27.38
N SER A 167 -2.91 13.94 -26.36
CA SER A 167 -1.47 13.71 -26.37
C SER A 167 -1.10 12.68 -25.31
N GLU A 168 -0.04 11.94 -25.61
CA GLU A 168 0.61 11.00 -24.71
C GLU A 168 2.11 11.22 -24.85
N ASP A 169 2.79 11.38 -23.72
CA ASP A 169 4.24 11.59 -23.63
C ASP A 169 4.81 10.56 -22.67
N THR A 170 5.90 9.92 -23.08
CA THR A 170 6.54 8.92 -22.25
C THR A 170 7.99 8.71 -22.63
N ASN A 171 8.83 8.40 -21.64
CA ASN A 171 10.19 7.95 -21.88
C ASN A 171 10.27 6.45 -22.22
N HIS A 172 9.24 5.67 -21.88
CA HIS A 172 9.11 4.25 -22.19
C HIS A 172 7.63 3.85 -22.34
N PRO A 173 7.22 3.05 -23.34
CA PRO A 173 5.82 2.65 -23.48
C PRO A 173 5.26 1.99 -22.20
N ILE A 174 3.98 2.24 -21.91
CA ILE A 174 3.31 1.52 -20.82
C ILE A 174 3.13 0.04 -21.16
N GLU A 175 3.33 -0.83 -20.18
CA GLU A 175 3.33 -2.28 -20.30
C GLU A 175 2.52 -2.93 -19.17
N VAL A 176 1.92 -4.08 -19.48
CA VAL A 176 1.26 -4.92 -18.46
C VAL A 176 2.31 -5.40 -17.46
N GLY A 177 1.99 -5.32 -16.17
CA GLY A 177 2.89 -5.67 -15.07
C GLY A 177 3.63 -4.48 -14.44
N GLN A 178 3.54 -3.28 -15.02
CA GLN A 178 4.14 -2.09 -14.40
C GLN A 178 3.41 -1.65 -13.14
N TRP A 179 4.18 -1.22 -12.14
CA TRP A 179 3.69 -0.80 -10.83
C TRP A 179 3.56 0.72 -10.77
N PHE A 180 2.43 1.21 -10.28
CA PHE A 180 2.22 2.62 -9.96
C PHE A 180 3.00 2.96 -8.70
N ILE A 181 3.89 3.96 -8.78
CA ILE A 181 4.63 4.45 -7.61
C ILE A 181 4.07 5.80 -7.18
N TYR A 182 4.05 6.76 -8.10
CA TYR A 182 3.53 8.10 -7.83
C TYR A 182 2.65 8.58 -8.97
N ASP A 183 1.62 9.35 -8.65
CA ASP A 183 0.72 9.90 -9.64
C ASP A 183 0.33 11.36 -9.33
N GLU A 184 0.03 12.10 -10.40
CA GLU A 184 -0.45 13.48 -10.32
C GLU A 184 -1.50 13.71 -11.40
N LEU A 185 -2.65 14.27 -11.01
CA LEU A 185 -3.70 14.68 -11.93
C LEU A 185 -3.84 16.20 -11.94
N GLN A 186 -3.71 16.80 -13.11
CA GLN A 186 -3.88 18.23 -13.30
C GLN A 186 -5.11 18.53 -14.15
N LYS A 187 -5.97 19.41 -13.67
CA LYS A 187 -6.97 20.04 -14.52
C LYS A 187 -6.33 21.14 -15.37
N ARG A 188 -6.58 21.09 -16.68
CA ARG A 188 -6.32 22.16 -17.64
C ARG A 188 -7.65 22.80 -18.02
N ASP A 189 -7.62 23.82 -18.89
CA ASP A 189 -8.81 24.61 -19.28
C ASP A 189 -10.04 23.71 -19.56
N ASN A 190 -9.98 22.96 -20.68
CA ASN A 190 -11.05 22.06 -21.13
C ASN A 190 -10.60 20.59 -21.15
N SER A 191 -9.51 20.25 -20.47
CA SER A 191 -8.96 18.91 -20.45
C SER A 191 -8.31 18.59 -19.11
N PHE A 192 -7.84 17.36 -18.98
CA PHE A 192 -7.10 16.84 -17.84
C PHE A 192 -5.79 16.26 -18.35
N ALA A 193 -4.76 16.30 -17.51
CA ALA A 193 -3.53 15.58 -17.74
C ALA A 193 -3.23 14.72 -16.52
N PHE A 194 -2.92 13.46 -16.75
CA PHE A 194 -2.57 12.50 -15.73
C PHE A 194 -1.13 12.03 -15.94
N ARG A 195 -0.33 12.11 -14.90
CA ARG A 195 1.07 11.68 -14.88
C ARG A 195 1.22 10.54 -13.90
N VAL A 196 1.98 9.53 -14.29
CA VAL A 196 2.35 8.40 -13.44
C VAL A 196 3.84 8.14 -13.57
N LEU A 197 4.49 7.88 -12.44
CA LEU A 197 5.79 7.26 -12.36
C LEU A 197 5.61 5.78 -12.10
N PHE A 198 6.00 4.96 -13.08
CA PHE A 198 5.93 3.52 -12.99
C PHE A 198 7.26 2.91 -12.55
N GLU A 199 7.20 1.67 -12.08
CA GLU A 199 8.33 0.78 -11.86
C GLU A 199 8.15 -0.56 -12.60
N CYS A 200 9.26 -1.25 -12.88
CA CYS A 200 9.33 -2.55 -13.56
C CYS A 200 8.62 -2.61 -14.94
N PRO A 201 9.13 -1.93 -15.99
CA PRO A 201 10.29 -1.03 -16.00
C PRO A 201 9.96 0.39 -15.55
N GLU A 202 10.97 1.09 -15.04
CA GLU A 202 10.81 2.49 -14.61
C GLU A 202 10.48 3.41 -15.79
N SER A 203 9.37 4.15 -15.68
CA SER A 203 8.96 5.10 -16.70
C SER A 203 8.19 6.29 -16.14
N GLU A 204 8.29 7.44 -16.81
CA GLU A 204 7.43 8.61 -16.59
C GLU A 204 6.47 8.67 -17.77
N TRP A 205 5.19 8.50 -17.48
CA TRP A 205 4.13 8.50 -18.47
C TRP A 205 3.16 9.65 -18.18
N THR A 206 2.80 10.40 -19.21
CA THR A 206 1.81 11.49 -19.12
C THR A 206 0.80 11.37 -20.24
N ILE A 207 -0.49 11.29 -19.90
CA ILE A 207 -1.61 11.30 -20.85
C ILE A 207 -2.44 12.56 -20.66
N THR A 208 -2.89 13.18 -21.75
CA THR A 208 -3.83 14.30 -21.73
C THR A 208 -5.12 13.91 -22.45
N MET A 209 -6.26 14.15 -21.80
CA MET A 209 -7.58 13.71 -22.25
C MET A 209 -8.63 14.78 -21.96
N GLU A 210 -9.72 14.84 -22.74
CA GLU A 210 -10.83 15.76 -22.44
C GLU A 210 -11.66 15.27 -21.24
N SER A 211 -11.79 13.95 -21.08
CA SER A 211 -12.59 13.34 -20.02
C SER A 211 -11.89 12.11 -19.46
N LEU A 212 -11.98 11.95 -18.14
CA LEU A 212 -11.61 10.74 -17.42
C LEU A 212 -12.86 10.15 -16.78
N ASP A 213 -13.02 8.85 -16.90
CA ASP A 213 -14.08 8.08 -16.27
C ASP A 213 -13.48 6.88 -15.56
N ALA A 214 -14.19 6.34 -14.57
CA ALA A 214 -13.70 5.21 -13.80
C ALA A 214 -14.82 4.23 -13.46
N ASN A 215 -14.49 2.94 -13.50
CA ASN A 215 -15.22 1.91 -12.77
C ASN A 215 -14.25 1.26 -11.80
N TYR A 216 -14.77 0.68 -10.73
CA TYR A 216 -13.96 -0.10 -9.81
C TYR A 216 -14.78 -1.20 -9.17
N PHE A 217 -14.11 -2.22 -8.67
CA PHE A 217 -14.70 -3.37 -8.03
C PHE A 217 -13.88 -3.79 -6.82
N TYR A 218 -14.54 -4.48 -5.90
CA TYR A 218 -13.96 -5.00 -4.67
C TYR A 218 -13.84 -6.52 -4.73
N ARG A 219 -12.90 -7.06 -3.97
CA ARG A 219 -12.90 -8.48 -3.61
C ARG A 219 -14.02 -8.77 -2.60
N PRO A 220 -14.74 -9.89 -2.75
CA PRO A 220 -15.57 -10.40 -1.65
C PRO A 220 -14.70 -10.63 -0.41
N SER A 221 -15.21 -10.37 0.81
CA SER A 221 -14.40 -10.52 2.03
C SER A 221 -13.75 -11.90 2.18
N LEU A 222 -14.47 -12.95 1.77
CA LEU A 222 -14.00 -14.32 1.77
C LEU A 222 -12.74 -14.52 0.90
N TYR A 223 -12.64 -13.82 -0.24
CA TYR A 223 -11.45 -13.88 -1.08
C TYR A 223 -10.21 -13.42 -0.29
N THR A 224 -10.31 -12.25 0.33
CA THR A 224 -9.21 -11.64 1.08
C THR A 224 -8.77 -12.53 2.23
N LYS A 225 -9.73 -13.05 3.02
CA LYS A 225 -9.44 -14.01 4.11
C LYS A 225 -8.71 -15.24 3.61
N LEU A 226 -9.20 -15.88 2.55
CA LEU A 226 -8.57 -17.09 1.99
C LEU A 226 -7.19 -16.80 1.40
N ARG A 227 -6.98 -15.61 0.83
CA ARG A 227 -5.68 -15.20 0.28
C ARG A 227 -4.66 -15.06 1.41
N ASP A 228 -5.05 -14.33 2.45
CA ASP A 228 -4.15 -13.97 3.55
C ASP A 228 -3.88 -15.18 4.47
N GLU A 229 -4.78 -16.17 4.48
CA GLU A 229 -4.57 -17.49 5.12
C GLU A 229 -3.88 -18.53 4.20
N GLU A 230 -3.48 -18.15 2.99
CA GLU A 230 -2.90 -19.05 1.96
C GLU A 230 -3.77 -20.26 1.56
N LYS A 231 -5.09 -20.17 1.75
CA LYS A 231 -6.07 -21.24 1.47
C LYS A 231 -6.78 -21.12 0.12
N LEU A 232 -6.53 -20.06 -0.65
CA LEU A 232 -7.16 -19.87 -1.97
C LEU A 232 -6.93 -21.05 -2.92
N ALA A 233 -5.73 -21.64 -2.93
CA ALA A 233 -5.38 -22.75 -3.81
C ALA A 233 -6.04 -24.08 -3.40
N GLU A 234 -6.40 -24.22 -2.12
CA GLU A 234 -7.04 -25.42 -1.56
C GLU A 234 -8.57 -25.34 -1.65
N THR A 235 -9.11 -24.13 -1.80
CA THR A 235 -10.54 -23.87 -1.83
C THR A 235 -11.12 -24.20 -3.20
N THR A 236 -12.13 -25.07 -3.22
CA THR A 236 -12.85 -25.36 -4.47
C THR A 236 -13.75 -24.19 -4.85
N PHE A 237 -13.91 -23.99 -6.16
CA PHE A 237 -14.80 -22.95 -6.68
C PHE A 237 -16.24 -23.09 -6.16
N GLU A 238 -16.75 -24.33 -6.06
CA GLU A 238 -18.07 -24.62 -5.50
C GLU A 238 -18.20 -24.19 -4.03
N SER A 239 -17.22 -24.52 -3.18
CA SER A 239 -17.23 -24.10 -1.77
C SER A 239 -17.24 -22.59 -1.67
N TYR A 240 -16.32 -21.95 -2.41
CA TYR A 240 -16.18 -20.49 -2.42
C TYR A 240 -17.50 -19.79 -2.78
N VAL A 241 -18.10 -20.16 -3.91
CA VAL A 241 -19.35 -19.54 -4.38
C VAL A 241 -20.51 -19.77 -3.42
N SER A 242 -20.56 -20.93 -2.74
CA SER A 242 -21.62 -21.26 -1.77
C SER A 242 -21.58 -20.43 -0.49
N GLU A 243 -20.42 -19.84 -0.18
CA GLU A 243 -20.18 -19.03 1.03
C GLU A 243 -20.27 -17.52 0.75
N LEU A 244 -20.42 -17.12 -0.52
CA LEU A 244 -20.63 -15.72 -0.89
C LEU A 244 -22.00 -15.20 -0.41
N ASN A 245 -22.06 -13.91 -0.12
CA ASN A 245 -23.28 -13.25 0.35
C ASN A 245 -24.31 -13.14 -0.79
N SER A 246 -25.43 -13.88 -0.69
CA SER A 246 -26.45 -13.92 -1.74
C SER A 246 -27.16 -12.59 -2.03
N GLU A 247 -27.05 -11.60 -1.13
CA GLU A 247 -27.65 -10.28 -1.32
C GLU A 247 -26.79 -9.33 -2.17
N TYR A 248 -25.53 -9.70 -2.43
CA TYR A 248 -24.61 -8.87 -3.19
C TYR A 248 -24.66 -9.17 -4.69
N ARG A 249 -24.30 -8.16 -5.46
CA ARG A 249 -24.11 -8.32 -6.90
C ARG A 249 -22.66 -8.65 -7.19
N TYR A 250 -22.45 -9.77 -7.88
CA TYR A 250 -21.11 -10.20 -8.28
C TYR A 250 -20.87 -10.04 -9.77
N TRP A 251 -19.59 -9.95 -10.10
CA TRP A 251 -19.06 -9.81 -11.45
C TRP A 251 -17.99 -10.85 -11.66
N PHE A 252 -18.01 -11.47 -12.83
CA PHE A 252 -16.93 -12.33 -13.30
C PHE A 252 -16.13 -11.56 -14.35
N ILE A 253 -14.91 -11.19 -14.00
CA ILE A 253 -14.06 -10.30 -14.80
C ILE A 253 -12.76 -11.04 -15.14
N THR A 254 -12.64 -11.48 -16.39
CA THR A 254 -11.45 -12.09 -16.96
C THR A 254 -10.74 -11.10 -17.90
N PRO A 255 -9.56 -11.44 -18.44
CA PRO A 255 -8.90 -10.60 -19.45
C PRO A 255 -9.73 -10.39 -20.73
N ASP A 256 -10.65 -11.29 -21.05
CA ASP A 256 -11.40 -11.25 -22.30
C ASP A 256 -12.83 -10.75 -22.12
N VAL A 257 -13.43 -10.94 -20.93
CA VAL A 257 -14.84 -10.60 -20.73
C VAL A 257 -15.15 -10.16 -19.30
N SER A 258 -16.10 -9.24 -19.17
CA SER A 258 -16.68 -8.79 -17.91
C SER A 258 -18.18 -9.02 -17.92
N CYS A 259 -18.66 -9.85 -17.00
CA CYS A 259 -20.06 -10.27 -16.93
C CYS A 259 -20.62 -10.10 -15.53
N ALA A 260 -21.84 -9.57 -15.42
CA ALA A 260 -22.59 -9.65 -14.18
C ALA A 260 -23.05 -11.11 -13.95
N ILE A 261 -22.87 -11.59 -12.72
CA ILE A 261 -23.30 -12.91 -12.28
C ILE A 261 -24.78 -12.82 -11.92
N GLN A 262 -25.61 -13.68 -12.52
CA GLN A 262 -27.04 -13.77 -12.21
C GLN A 262 -27.34 -14.75 -11.07
N SER A 263 -26.61 -15.86 -11.04
CA SER A 263 -26.81 -16.92 -10.06
C SER A 263 -25.48 -17.46 -9.56
N LEU A 264 -25.33 -17.50 -8.23
CA LEU A 264 -24.21 -18.10 -7.51
C LEU A 264 -24.45 -19.61 -7.37
N THR A 265 -24.39 -20.31 -8.50
CA THR A 265 -24.42 -21.77 -8.58
C THR A 265 -23.02 -22.30 -8.93
N PRO A 266 -22.72 -23.59 -8.69
CA PRO A 266 -21.42 -24.17 -9.06
C PRO A 266 -21.08 -24.00 -10.55
N ASN A 267 -22.12 -23.99 -11.41
CA ASN A 267 -22.04 -23.45 -12.76
C ASN A 267 -22.61 -22.03 -12.70
N ILE A 268 -21.76 -21.01 -12.65
CA ILE A 268 -22.21 -19.62 -12.63
C ILE A 268 -22.97 -19.32 -13.93
N GLU A 269 -24.17 -18.76 -13.79
CA GLU A 269 -24.94 -18.22 -14.91
C GLU A 269 -24.73 -16.71 -14.99
N PHE A 270 -24.39 -16.23 -16.19
CA PHE A 270 -24.23 -14.81 -16.50
C PHE A 270 -25.47 -14.30 -17.24
N GLU A 271 -25.64 -12.98 -17.30
CA GLU A 271 -26.77 -12.37 -18.02
C GLU A 271 -26.86 -12.76 -19.49
N ASN A 272 -25.72 -13.10 -20.12
CA ASN A 272 -25.65 -13.52 -21.51
C ASN A 272 -24.69 -14.71 -21.72
N GLY A 273 -24.57 -15.60 -20.74
CA GLY A 273 -23.53 -16.63 -20.81
C GLY A 273 -23.53 -17.63 -19.66
N GLU A 274 -22.55 -18.54 -19.70
CA GLU A 274 -22.33 -19.55 -18.67
C GLU A 274 -20.84 -19.91 -18.55
N ILE A 275 -20.46 -20.47 -17.41
CA ILE A 275 -19.17 -21.13 -17.19
C ILE A 275 -19.37 -22.65 -17.17
N GLU A 276 -18.55 -23.37 -17.94
CA GLU A 276 -18.53 -24.83 -17.97
C GLU A 276 -17.14 -25.35 -17.59
N PHE A 277 -17.06 -26.30 -16.66
CA PHE A 277 -15.81 -26.90 -16.21
C PHE A 277 -15.53 -28.23 -16.93
N PHE A 278 -14.35 -28.34 -17.53
CA PHE A 278 -13.88 -29.52 -18.27
C PHE A 278 -12.51 -29.99 -17.75
N GLY A 279 -12.54 -30.79 -16.68
CA GLY A 279 -11.30 -31.35 -16.11
C GLY A 279 -10.40 -30.27 -15.52
N LYS A 280 -9.32 -29.91 -16.22
CA LYS A 280 -8.35 -28.87 -15.81
C LYS A 280 -8.59 -27.51 -16.47
N GLU A 281 -9.65 -27.38 -17.25
CA GLU A 281 -10.00 -26.16 -17.95
C GLU A 281 -11.42 -25.74 -17.59
N TYR A 282 -11.72 -24.46 -17.77
CA TYR A 282 -13.08 -23.97 -17.81
C TYR A 282 -13.28 -23.07 -19.03
N VAL A 283 -14.50 -23.07 -19.54
CA VAL A 283 -14.91 -22.30 -20.71
C VAL A 283 -15.97 -21.30 -20.28
N VAL A 284 -15.71 -20.04 -20.59
CA VAL A 284 -16.65 -18.93 -20.42
C VAL A 284 -17.28 -18.68 -21.78
N THR A 285 -18.59 -18.92 -21.90
CA THR A 285 -19.34 -18.64 -23.12
C THR A 285 -20.17 -17.38 -22.90
N VAL A 286 -20.01 -16.36 -23.74
CA VAL A 286 -20.79 -15.12 -23.69
C VAL A 286 -21.29 -14.78 -25.08
N GLY A 287 -22.61 -14.81 -25.29
CA GLY A 287 -23.20 -14.69 -26.61
C GLY A 287 -22.70 -15.77 -27.58
N ASN A 288 -21.95 -15.35 -28.60
CA ASN A 288 -21.34 -16.25 -29.60
C ASN A 288 -19.84 -16.49 -29.39
N GLU A 289 -19.25 -15.87 -28.36
CA GLU A 289 -17.83 -15.95 -28.06
C GLU A 289 -17.56 -16.98 -26.97
N LYS A 290 -16.40 -17.64 -27.07
CA LYS A 290 -15.95 -18.66 -26.12
C LYS A 290 -14.51 -18.41 -25.74
N PHE A 291 -14.24 -18.39 -24.44
CA PHE A 291 -12.92 -18.17 -23.88
C PHE A 291 -12.57 -19.35 -22.98
N SER A 292 -11.40 -19.95 -23.19
CA SER A 292 -10.94 -21.14 -22.46
C SER A 292 -9.76 -20.77 -21.57
N TYR A 293 -9.81 -21.21 -20.32
CA TYR A 293 -8.78 -20.93 -19.31
C TYR A 293 -8.35 -22.22 -18.62
N HIS A 294 -7.05 -22.36 -18.33
CA HIS A 294 -6.52 -23.46 -17.53
C HIS A 294 -6.61 -23.14 -16.03
N LEU A 295 -7.11 -24.06 -15.22
CA LEU A 295 -7.23 -23.89 -13.76
C LEU A 295 -5.89 -23.72 -13.05
N ASP A 296 -4.82 -24.32 -13.59
CA ASP A 296 -3.47 -24.24 -13.02
C ASP A 296 -2.85 -22.82 -13.24
N GLU A 297 -3.32 -22.06 -14.23
CA GLU A 297 -2.83 -20.71 -14.58
C GLU A 297 -3.80 -19.62 -14.12
N HIS A 298 -5.09 -19.92 -14.11
CA HIS A 298 -6.16 -18.97 -13.88
C HIS A 298 -7.19 -19.55 -12.89
N ASN A 299 -7.02 -19.28 -11.60
CA ASN A 299 -8.01 -19.66 -10.60
C ASN A 299 -9.30 -18.83 -10.81
N PRO A 300 -10.46 -19.46 -11.10
CA PRO A 300 -11.70 -18.74 -11.36
C PRO A 300 -12.20 -17.93 -10.15
N ILE A 301 -11.80 -18.29 -8.92
CA ILE A 301 -12.09 -17.51 -7.71
C ILE A 301 -11.47 -16.10 -7.83
N ALA A 302 -10.29 -15.98 -8.44
CA ALA A 302 -9.59 -14.71 -8.65
C ALA A 302 -10.25 -13.81 -9.70
N PHE A 303 -11.31 -14.27 -10.37
CA PHE A 303 -12.09 -13.47 -11.30
C PHE A 303 -13.45 -13.04 -10.76
N ILE A 304 -13.79 -13.40 -9.51
CA ILE A 304 -15.01 -12.94 -8.87
C ILE A 304 -14.74 -11.62 -8.13
N TYR A 305 -15.58 -10.63 -8.44
CA TYR A 305 -15.59 -9.30 -7.85
C TYR A 305 -17.01 -8.89 -7.45
N THR A 306 -17.13 -7.83 -6.67
CA THR A 306 -18.41 -7.23 -6.25
C THR A 306 -18.34 -5.70 -6.36
N ASP A 307 -19.47 -5.04 -6.52
CA ASP A 307 -19.57 -3.58 -6.45
C ASP A 307 -19.85 -3.06 -5.02
N ILE A 308 -19.91 -3.96 -4.05
CA ILE A 308 -20.12 -3.67 -2.62
C ILE A 308 -18.84 -3.96 -1.84
N TYR A 309 -18.30 -2.95 -1.17
CA TYR A 309 -17.21 -3.13 -0.23
C TYR A 309 -17.70 -3.89 1.02
N GLU A 310 -16.93 -4.89 1.42
CA GLU A 310 -17.13 -5.63 2.66
C GLU A 310 -15.79 -5.73 3.37
N ASP A 311 -15.71 -5.19 4.58
CA ASP A 311 -14.49 -5.27 5.39
C ASP A 311 -14.25 -6.73 5.83
N PRO A 312 -13.17 -7.38 5.33
CA PRO A 312 -12.87 -8.77 5.70
C PRO A 312 -12.59 -8.93 7.19
N TYR A 313 -12.20 -7.86 7.88
CA TYR A 313 -11.84 -7.88 9.28
C TYR A 313 -12.85 -7.14 10.17
N ALA A 314 -14.09 -6.95 9.69
CA ALA A 314 -15.14 -6.28 10.47
C ALA A 314 -15.34 -6.89 11.88
N HIS A 315 -15.15 -8.21 12.02
CA HIS A 315 -15.22 -8.92 13.30
C HIS A 315 -14.17 -8.44 14.32
N LEU A 316 -13.03 -7.91 13.87
CA LEU A 316 -12.01 -7.28 14.71
C LEU A 316 -12.47 -5.95 15.32
N SER A 317 -13.57 -5.38 14.82
CA SER A 317 -14.19 -4.18 15.36
C SER A 317 -15.37 -4.49 16.29
N GLU A 318 -15.73 -5.77 16.49
CA GLU A 318 -16.78 -6.14 17.42
C GLU A 318 -16.34 -5.89 18.87
N PRO A 319 -17.14 -5.13 19.65
CA PRO A 319 -16.74 -4.71 20.98
C PRO A 319 -16.53 -5.89 21.92
N VAL A 320 -15.48 -5.82 22.72
CA VAL A 320 -15.24 -6.74 23.83
C VAL A 320 -15.99 -6.23 25.07
N LEU A 321 -16.54 -7.15 25.86
CA LEU A 321 -17.23 -6.81 27.11
C LEU A 321 -16.28 -6.12 28.09
N VAL A 322 -16.78 -5.13 28.82
CA VAL A 322 -15.95 -4.25 29.67
C VAL A 322 -15.21 -5.05 30.75
N GLU A 323 -15.86 -6.08 31.30
CA GLU A 323 -15.28 -7.00 32.28
C GLU A 323 -14.09 -7.81 31.77
N ASP A 324 -14.03 -8.06 30.46
CA ASP A 324 -13.03 -8.90 29.82
C ASP A 324 -11.92 -8.08 29.12
N LEU A 325 -12.12 -6.77 28.95
CA LEU A 325 -11.24 -5.89 28.17
C LEU A 325 -9.78 -5.93 28.61
N GLU A 326 -9.53 -5.89 29.92
CA GLU A 326 -8.17 -5.84 30.45
C GLU A 326 -7.42 -7.16 30.22
N GLU A 327 -8.11 -8.29 30.39
CA GLU A 327 -7.56 -9.62 30.09
C GLU A 327 -7.34 -9.79 28.59
N ALA A 328 -8.32 -9.40 27.78
CA ALA A 328 -8.28 -9.47 26.33
C ALA A 328 -7.11 -8.68 25.73
N ALA A 329 -6.91 -7.43 26.16
CA ALA A 329 -5.84 -6.56 25.67
C ALA A 329 -4.43 -7.07 26.02
N LEU A 330 -4.30 -7.83 27.11
CA LEU A 330 -3.03 -8.40 27.59
C LEU A 330 -2.87 -9.88 27.23
N SER A 331 -3.81 -10.45 26.46
CA SER A 331 -3.79 -11.87 26.10
C SER A 331 -2.80 -12.15 24.96
N ASP A 332 -2.40 -13.43 24.84
CA ASP A 332 -1.61 -13.93 23.69
C ASP A 332 -2.48 -14.20 22.45
N ASN A 333 -3.80 -14.00 22.54
CA ASN A 333 -4.70 -14.14 21.41
C ASN A 333 -4.74 -12.80 20.65
N ILE A 334 -4.03 -12.75 19.52
CA ILE A 334 -3.90 -11.55 18.67
C ILE A 334 -5.26 -10.99 18.26
N GLU A 335 -6.21 -11.84 17.85
CA GLU A 335 -7.54 -11.40 17.42
C GLU A 335 -8.29 -10.70 18.57
N LEU A 336 -8.27 -11.32 19.75
CA LEU A 336 -8.91 -10.79 20.95
C LEU A 336 -8.23 -9.51 21.44
N GLN A 337 -6.91 -9.46 21.35
CA GLN A 337 -6.10 -8.28 21.68
C GLN A 337 -6.47 -7.10 20.76
N VAL A 338 -6.49 -7.32 19.43
CA VAL A 338 -6.88 -6.28 18.46
C VAL A 338 -8.28 -5.76 18.74
N ARG A 339 -9.24 -6.66 18.99
CA ARG A 339 -10.61 -6.27 19.35
C ARG A 339 -10.69 -5.43 20.62
N ALA A 340 -9.93 -5.80 21.65
CA ALA A 340 -9.89 -5.04 22.90
C ALA A 340 -9.31 -3.64 22.70
N TRP A 341 -8.23 -3.52 21.94
CA TRP A 341 -7.64 -2.22 21.60
C TRP A 341 -8.57 -1.37 20.75
N ASN A 342 -9.24 -1.94 19.74
CA ASN A 342 -10.26 -1.25 18.94
C ASN A 342 -11.44 -0.77 19.79
N THR A 343 -11.88 -1.59 20.75
CA THR A 343 -12.96 -1.23 21.70
C THR A 343 -12.54 -0.03 22.57
N MET A 344 -11.30 -0.05 23.08
CA MET A 344 -10.73 1.05 23.86
C MET A 344 -10.52 2.32 23.03
N TYR A 345 -10.08 2.18 21.79
CA TYR A 345 -9.88 3.29 20.85
C TYR A 345 -11.18 4.04 20.56
N GLY A 346 -12.25 3.30 20.28
CA GLY A 346 -13.57 3.86 19.96
C GLY A 346 -14.31 4.46 21.16
N ASN A 347 -13.98 4.04 22.40
CA ASN A 347 -14.68 4.45 23.63
C ASN A 347 -13.68 4.98 24.69
N ALA A 348 -12.70 5.76 24.23
CA ALA A 348 -11.55 6.18 25.04
C ALA A 348 -11.95 6.84 26.36
N LYS A 349 -12.94 7.73 26.33
CA LYS A 349 -13.38 8.48 27.52
C LYS A 349 -14.07 7.58 28.55
N GLU A 350 -14.97 6.70 28.11
CA GLU A 350 -15.66 5.77 29.01
C GLU A 350 -14.71 4.75 29.62
N LEU A 351 -13.69 4.33 28.88
CA LEU A 351 -12.78 3.25 29.25
C LEU A 351 -11.44 3.75 29.82
N SER A 352 -11.31 5.05 30.12
CA SER A 352 -10.08 5.69 30.59
C SER A 352 -9.38 4.94 31.74
N SER A 353 -10.12 4.45 32.73
CA SER A 353 -9.54 3.68 33.84
C SER A 353 -8.91 2.36 33.37
N ILE A 354 -9.55 1.64 32.44
CA ILE A 354 -9.06 0.36 31.93
C ILE A 354 -7.85 0.61 31.02
N ILE A 355 -7.92 1.62 30.16
CA ILE A 355 -6.83 2.02 29.26
C ILE A 355 -5.56 2.30 30.04
N ASN A 356 -5.64 3.12 31.09
CA ASN A 356 -4.48 3.42 31.93
C ASN A 356 -3.93 2.17 32.63
N ASN A 357 -4.79 1.27 33.12
CA ASN A 357 -4.35 0.02 33.73
C ASN A 357 -3.62 -0.90 32.73
N VAL A 358 -4.17 -1.06 31.53
CA VAL A 358 -3.57 -1.87 30.45
C VAL A 358 -2.22 -1.28 30.04
N LEU A 359 -2.17 0.02 29.77
CA LEU A 359 -0.93 0.71 29.37
C LEU A 359 0.16 0.65 30.45
N LEU A 360 -0.20 0.62 31.73
CA LEU A 360 0.79 0.41 32.79
C LEU A 360 1.37 -1.02 32.78
N LYS A 361 0.55 -2.02 32.45
CA LYS A 361 0.93 -3.45 32.46
C LYS A 361 1.65 -3.89 31.20
N ILE A 362 1.36 -3.30 30.04
CA ILE A 362 1.96 -3.70 28.77
C ILE A 362 3.47 -3.43 28.76
N GLN A 363 4.26 -4.33 28.19
CA GLN A 363 5.68 -4.10 27.98
C GLN A 363 5.88 -3.60 26.55
N MET A 364 6.63 -2.50 26.42
CA MET A 364 7.05 -2.00 25.13
C MET A 364 8.12 -2.93 24.58
N LYS A 365 7.89 -3.40 23.36
CA LYS A 365 8.80 -4.22 22.57
C LYS A 365 8.83 -3.62 21.18
N GLU A 366 9.88 -3.88 20.42
CA GLU A 366 10.00 -3.45 19.03
C GLU A 366 8.77 -3.85 18.20
N GLU A 367 8.28 -5.08 18.39
CA GLU A 367 7.10 -5.63 17.70
C GLU A 367 5.79 -4.85 17.92
N ASN A 368 5.65 -4.12 19.04
CA ASN A 368 4.42 -3.40 19.38
C ASN A 368 4.59 -1.89 19.53
N GLU A 369 5.79 -1.37 19.26
CA GLU A 369 6.13 0.04 19.45
C GLU A 369 5.28 0.96 18.58
N MET A 370 5.17 0.65 17.28
CA MET A 370 4.37 1.43 16.34
C MET A 370 2.88 1.46 16.75
N LEU A 371 2.34 0.31 17.14
CA LEU A 371 0.96 0.18 17.60
C LEU A 371 0.73 1.02 18.88
N LEU A 372 1.64 0.92 19.83
CA LEU A 372 1.59 1.68 21.09
C LEU A 372 1.73 3.17 20.84
N SER A 373 2.56 3.60 19.89
CA SER A 373 2.70 5.00 19.50
C SER A 373 1.36 5.56 19.01
N VAL A 374 0.66 4.85 18.11
CA VAL A 374 -0.66 5.27 17.61
C VAL A 374 -1.68 5.40 18.75
N TYR A 375 -1.81 4.39 19.61
CA TYR A 375 -2.79 4.39 20.69
C TYR A 375 -2.48 5.45 21.76
N THR A 376 -1.23 5.54 22.20
CA THR A 376 -0.84 6.49 23.24
C THR A 376 -1.02 7.94 22.78
N ASN A 377 -0.69 8.26 21.52
CA ASN A 377 -0.94 9.59 20.95
C ASN A 377 -2.44 9.91 20.88
N HIS A 378 -3.27 8.98 20.41
CA HIS A 378 -4.74 9.15 20.39
C HIS A 378 -5.29 9.43 21.78
N PHE A 379 -4.94 8.60 22.77
CA PHE A 379 -5.42 8.74 24.15
C PHE A 379 -4.86 9.99 24.85
N TYR A 380 -3.65 10.42 24.50
CA TYR A 380 -3.09 11.68 24.96
C TYR A 380 -3.89 12.88 24.42
N LYS A 381 -4.19 12.89 23.11
CA LYS A 381 -5.02 13.93 22.47
C LYS A 381 -6.44 13.97 23.03
N GLU A 382 -7.00 12.82 23.41
CA GLU A 382 -8.29 12.73 24.11
C GLU A 382 -8.24 13.17 25.59
N GLY A 383 -7.04 13.41 26.15
CA GLY A 383 -6.84 13.92 27.51
C GLY A 383 -7.15 12.91 28.61
N ILE A 384 -7.03 11.61 28.33
CA ILE A 384 -7.44 10.53 29.26
C ILE A 384 -6.26 9.84 29.97
N LEU A 385 -5.02 10.10 29.57
CA LEU A 385 -3.84 9.45 30.14
C LEU A 385 -3.46 10.04 31.50
N ALA A 386 -3.19 9.16 32.45
CA ALA A 386 -2.65 9.52 33.76
C ALA A 386 -1.15 9.86 33.67
N GLU A 387 -0.65 10.68 34.60
CA GLU A 387 0.73 11.19 34.60
C GLU A 387 1.79 10.08 34.52
N ASN A 388 1.57 8.96 35.21
CA ASN A 388 2.49 7.83 35.21
C ASN A 388 2.52 7.06 33.88
N VAL A 389 1.41 7.06 33.13
CA VAL A 389 1.37 6.49 31.77
C VAL A 389 2.06 7.43 30.78
N ILE A 390 1.83 8.74 30.90
CA ILE A 390 2.52 9.75 30.09
C ILE A 390 4.03 9.67 30.31
N GLU A 391 4.48 9.51 31.56
CA GLU A 391 5.90 9.36 31.86
C GLU A 391 6.49 8.08 31.26
N LYS A 392 5.75 6.96 31.31
CA LYS A 392 6.19 5.69 30.75
C LYS A 392 6.36 5.72 29.23
N PHE A 393 5.49 6.43 28.52
CA PHE A 393 5.47 6.50 27.05
C PHE A 393 5.92 7.86 26.52
N ARG A 394 6.71 8.62 27.29
CA ARG A 394 7.11 9.98 26.95
C ARG A 394 7.75 10.06 25.56
N ASP A 395 8.57 9.09 25.21
CA ASP A 395 9.33 9.10 23.96
C ASP A 395 8.46 8.76 22.73
N LEU A 396 7.26 8.21 22.94
CA LEU A 396 6.29 7.93 21.87
C LEU A 396 5.25 9.04 21.69
N ILE A 397 5.07 9.92 22.69
CA ILE A 397 4.02 10.94 22.66
C ILE A 397 4.52 12.20 21.94
N GLU A 398 3.80 12.61 20.91
CA GLU A 398 4.00 13.88 20.22
C GLU A 398 3.39 15.02 21.04
N PHE A 399 4.25 15.80 21.71
CA PHE A 399 3.83 17.01 22.42
C PHE A 399 3.67 18.17 21.42
N GLU A 400 2.44 18.69 21.29
CA GLU A 400 2.14 19.92 20.53
C GLU A 400 2.61 21.21 21.23
#